data_AF-A0A961GDW2-F1
#
_entry.id   AF-A0A961GDW2-F1
#
_cell.length_a   1.000
_cell.length_b   1.000
_cell.length_c   1.000
_cell.angle_alpha   90.00
_cell.angle_beta   90.00
_cell.angle_gamma   90.00
#
_symmetry.space_group_name_H-M   'P 1'
#
loop_
_entity.id
_entity.type
_entity.pdbx_description
1 polymer ?
#
loop_
_entity_poly.entity_id
_entity_poly.type
_entity_poly.pdbx_seq_one_letter_code
_entity_poly.pdbx_strand_id
1 'polypeptide(L)'
;MTTTTLPLPTRPGPRAARAAQPAQPIQRRAFVEFIMGMPISLHVKAIDTSRTDIDQAAGNVFATLRKVDEVFSLWRADSELRRLQAGAVLAGECHPWQAEVLELCLEAEERTGGLFTAWRAAPGEVPAYDPTGVVKGWAIEQAAAL
;
A
#
# COMPACT_ATOMS: atom_id res chain seq x y z
N MET A 1 -18.81 -76.64 -31.06
CA MET A 1 -19.26 -75.24 -31.16
C MET A 1 -19.93 -74.88 -29.86
N THR A 2 -19.23 -74.19 -28.98
CA THR A 2 -19.73 -73.80 -27.66
C THR A 2 -19.36 -72.34 -27.43
N THR A 3 -20.37 -71.48 -27.46
CA THR A 3 -20.24 -70.02 -27.35
C THR A 3 -20.14 -69.63 -25.88
N THR A 4 -18.99 -69.09 -25.47
CA THR A 4 -18.77 -68.50 -24.15
C THR A 4 -19.33 -67.07 -24.13
N THR A 5 -20.40 -66.85 -23.39
CA THR A 5 -20.97 -65.52 -23.13
C THR A 5 -20.16 -64.81 -22.03
N LEU A 6 -19.54 -63.68 -22.35
CA LEU A 6 -18.86 -62.81 -21.38
C LEU A 6 -19.90 -61.94 -20.64
N PRO A 7 -19.82 -61.76 -19.30
CA PRO A 7 -20.74 -60.87 -18.58
C PRO A 7 -20.41 -59.39 -18.83
N LEU A 8 -21.44 -58.54 -18.90
CA LEU A 8 -21.28 -57.09 -19.04
C LEU A 8 -20.65 -56.45 -17.78
N PRO A 9 -19.82 -55.40 -17.94
CA PRO A 9 -19.29 -54.65 -16.80
C PRO A 9 -20.40 -53.88 -16.08
N THR A 10 -20.40 -53.96 -14.75
CA THR A 10 -21.34 -53.23 -13.89
C THR A 10 -20.98 -51.74 -13.84
N ARG A 11 -22.00 -50.88 -13.90
CA ARG A 11 -21.87 -49.43 -13.74
C ARG A 11 -21.30 -49.10 -12.35
N PRO A 12 -20.29 -48.21 -12.23
CA PRO A 12 -19.86 -47.75 -10.92
C PRO A 12 -21.02 -47.06 -10.21
N GLY A 13 -21.22 -47.39 -8.93
CA GLY A 13 -22.26 -46.81 -8.08
C GLY A 13 -22.09 -45.29 -7.93
N PRO A 14 -23.14 -44.57 -7.51
CA PRO A 14 -23.09 -43.12 -7.35
C PRO A 14 -21.99 -42.74 -6.35
N ARG A 15 -21.00 -41.99 -6.83
CA ARG A 15 -19.98 -41.36 -5.97
C ARG A 15 -20.72 -40.47 -4.99
N ALA A 16 -20.65 -40.78 -3.69
CA ALA A 16 -21.24 -39.96 -2.64
C ALA A 16 -20.83 -38.49 -2.88
N ALA A 17 -21.81 -37.63 -3.11
CA ALA A 17 -21.58 -36.20 -3.26
C ALA A 17 -20.95 -35.73 -1.96
N ARG A 18 -19.69 -35.30 -2.02
CA ARG A 18 -19.01 -34.64 -0.90
C ARG A 18 -19.88 -33.43 -0.55
N ALA A 19 -20.50 -33.46 0.62
CA ALA A 19 -21.29 -32.34 1.12
C ALA A 19 -20.44 -31.06 0.99
N ALA A 20 -20.96 -30.06 0.29
CA ALA A 20 -20.31 -28.76 0.19
C ALA A 20 -20.16 -28.22 1.61
N GLN A 21 -18.92 -28.13 2.07
CA GLN A 21 -18.62 -27.57 3.37
C GLN A 21 -19.06 -26.11 3.35
N PRO A 22 -19.83 -25.63 4.34
CA PRO A 22 -20.32 -24.25 4.32
C PRO A 22 -19.11 -23.31 4.22
N ALA A 23 -19.16 -22.39 3.26
CA ALA A 23 -18.12 -21.39 3.09
C ALA A 23 -17.95 -20.65 4.42
N GLN A 24 -16.73 -20.65 4.94
CA GLN A 24 -16.47 -19.94 6.20
C GLN A 24 -16.72 -18.43 6.00
N PRO A 25 -17.38 -17.76 6.96
CA PRO A 25 -17.67 -16.34 6.82
C PRO A 25 -16.36 -15.54 6.78
N ILE A 26 -16.26 -14.60 5.84
CA ILE A 26 -15.14 -13.65 5.79
C ILE A 26 -15.24 -12.73 7.00
N GLN A 27 -14.20 -12.74 7.83
CA GLN A 27 -14.06 -11.86 8.98
C GLN A 27 -13.30 -10.60 8.60
N ARG A 28 -13.45 -9.53 9.40
CA ARG A 28 -12.72 -8.26 9.24
C ARG A 28 -11.97 -7.95 10.52
N ARG A 29 -10.68 -7.61 10.38
CA ARG A 29 -9.86 -7.04 11.44
C ARG A 29 -9.34 -5.67 11.03
N ALA A 30 -9.21 -4.77 11.99
CA ALA A 30 -8.71 -3.42 11.78
C ALA A 30 -7.48 -3.18 12.65
N PHE A 31 -6.48 -2.54 12.06
CA PHE A 31 -5.31 -2.01 12.76
C PHE A 31 -5.33 -0.50 12.61
N VAL A 32 -4.99 0.24 13.67
CA VAL A 32 -5.00 1.70 13.64
C VAL A 32 -3.73 2.20 14.30
N GLU A 33 -3.02 3.08 13.61
CA GLU A 33 -1.87 3.80 14.14
C GLU A 33 -1.94 5.28 13.83
N PHE A 34 -1.24 6.11 14.61
CA PHE A 34 -1.17 7.56 14.40
C PHE A 34 0.16 7.92 13.73
N ILE A 35 0.12 8.30 12.45
CA ILE A 35 1.29 8.55 11.59
C ILE A 35 0.99 9.76 10.70
N MET A 36 1.98 10.57 10.35
CA MET A 36 1.79 11.80 9.54
C MET A 36 0.72 12.75 10.11
N GLY A 37 0.62 12.81 11.45
CA GLY A 37 -0.34 13.66 12.16
C GLY A 37 -1.80 13.22 12.08
N MET A 38 -2.09 11.99 11.67
CA MET A 38 -3.47 11.49 11.54
C MET A 38 -3.60 10.00 11.86
N PRO A 39 -4.81 9.51 12.24
CA PRO A 39 -5.04 8.08 12.36
C PRO A 39 -5.11 7.43 10.97
N ILE A 40 -4.37 6.35 10.79
CA ILE A 40 -4.39 5.51 9.58
C ILE A 40 -4.93 4.14 9.97
N SER A 41 -5.98 3.70 9.28
CA SER A 41 -6.63 2.41 9.51
C SER A 41 -6.35 1.42 8.37
N LEU A 42 -5.75 0.28 8.69
CA LEU A 42 -5.64 -0.86 7.78
C LEU A 42 -6.75 -1.86 8.08
N HIS A 43 -7.54 -2.21 7.07
CA HIS A 43 -8.61 -3.19 7.19
C HIS A 43 -8.28 -4.47 6.40
N VAL A 44 -8.20 -5.59 7.11
CA VAL A 44 -7.95 -6.89 6.51
C VAL A 44 -9.23 -7.72 6.52
N LYS A 45 -9.56 -8.33 5.39
CA LYS A 45 -10.66 -9.28 5.24
C LYS A 45 -10.09 -10.67 4.96
N ALA A 46 -10.36 -11.63 5.84
CA ALA A 46 -9.83 -12.98 5.73
C ALA A 46 -10.79 -14.00 6.34
N ILE A 47 -10.64 -15.28 5.97
CA ILE A 47 -11.37 -16.38 6.61
C ILE A 47 -10.94 -16.51 8.09
N ASP A 48 -9.63 -16.40 8.34
CA ASP A 48 -9.03 -16.35 9.68
C ASP A 48 -8.17 -15.07 9.80
N THR A 49 -8.56 -14.18 10.71
CA THR A 49 -7.88 -12.90 10.95
C THR A 49 -6.85 -12.95 12.08
N SER A 50 -6.69 -14.12 12.73
CA SER A 50 -5.71 -14.36 13.80
C SER A 50 -4.37 -14.88 13.29
N ARG A 51 -4.24 -15.09 11.97
CA ARG A 51 -2.99 -15.55 11.37
C ARG A 51 -1.86 -14.55 11.64
N THR A 52 -0.70 -15.09 12.01
CA THR A 52 0.49 -14.30 12.35
C THR A 52 1.06 -13.53 11.15
N ASP A 53 0.86 -14.01 9.93
CA ASP A 53 1.31 -13.31 8.73
C ASP A 53 0.50 -12.03 8.45
N ILE A 54 -0.75 -11.94 8.91
CA ILE A 54 -1.54 -10.71 8.87
C ILE A 54 -0.93 -9.65 9.81
N ASP A 55 -0.50 -10.06 11.00
CA ASP A 55 0.16 -9.15 11.96
C ASP A 55 1.49 -8.64 11.40
N GLN A 56 2.28 -9.53 10.77
CA GLN A 56 3.54 -9.15 10.12
C GLN A 56 3.31 -8.19 8.94
N ALA A 57 2.35 -8.49 8.07
CA ALA A 57 2.01 -7.62 6.93
C ALA A 57 1.52 -6.25 7.40
N ALA A 58 0.66 -6.19 8.43
CA ALA A 58 0.22 -4.94 9.02
C ALA A 58 1.41 -4.14 9.61
N GLY A 59 2.32 -4.82 10.29
CA GLY A 59 3.56 -4.22 10.79
C GLY A 59 4.42 -3.60 9.69
N ASN A 60 4.59 -4.31 8.56
CA ASN A 60 5.34 -3.83 7.40
C ASN A 60 4.68 -2.60 6.77
N VAL A 61 3.35 -2.61 6.61
CA VAL A 61 2.57 -1.46 6.13
C VAL A 61 2.85 -0.22 6.99
N PHE A 62 2.72 -0.32 8.31
CA PHE A 62 2.95 0.83 9.18
C PHE A 62 4.42 1.23 9.27
N ALA A 63 5.36 0.29 9.17
CA ALA A 63 6.79 0.60 9.08
C ALA A 63 7.11 1.44 7.83
N THR A 64 6.56 1.06 6.67
CA THR A 64 6.70 1.82 5.43
C THR A 64 6.10 3.22 5.57
N LEU A 65 4.89 3.35 6.13
CA LEU A 65 4.27 4.66 6.34
C LEU A 65 5.05 5.56 7.31
N ARG A 66 5.66 5.01 8.36
CA ARG A 66 6.57 5.77 9.23
C ARG A 66 7.82 6.21 8.48
N LYS A 67 8.37 5.36 7.61
CA LYS A 67 9.52 5.74 6.78
C LYS A 67 9.17 6.88 5.82
N VAL A 68 7.98 6.86 5.23
CA VAL A 68 7.47 7.98 4.42
C VAL A 68 7.42 9.27 5.26
N ASP A 69 6.92 9.21 6.50
CA ASP A 69 6.88 10.37 7.40
C ASP A 69 8.30 10.90 7.71
N GLU A 70 9.29 10.03 7.93
CA GLU A 70 10.69 10.43 8.11
C GLU A 70 11.26 11.17 6.88
N VAL A 71 10.89 10.75 5.68
CA VAL A 71 11.40 11.33 4.42
C VAL A 71 10.69 12.63 4.08
N PHE A 72 9.36 12.66 4.13
CA PHE A 72 8.54 13.72 3.53
C PHE A 72 7.83 14.66 4.50
N SER A 73 7.95 14.46 5.82
CA SER A 73 7.20 15.28 6.76
C SER A 73 7.69 16.73 6.79
N LEU A 74 6.78 17.68 6.56
CA LEU A 74 7.05 19.09 6.81
C LEU A 74 6.94 19.45 8.31
N TRP A 75 6.42 18.57 9.16
CA TRP A 75 6.24 18.88 10.58
C TRP A 75 7.37 18.36 11.46
N ARG A 76 8.19 17.45 10.93
CA ARG A 76 9.40 16.96 11.57
C ARG A 76 10.60 17.80 11.13
N ALA A 77 11.24 18.47 12.09
CA ALA A 77 12.41 19.30 11.80
C ALA A 77 13.63 18.50 11.30
N ASP A 78 13.69 17.21 11.64
CA ASP A 78 14.75 16.28 11.26
C ASP A 78 14.44 15.50 9.97
N SER A 79 13.30 15.76 9.31
CA SER A 79 12.96 15.03 8.08
C SER A 79 13.92 15.34 6.95
N GLU A 80 14.06 14.38 6.04
CA GLU A 80 14.90 14.56 4.88
C GLU A 80 14.42 15.72 4.00
N LEU A 81 13.10 15.88 3.82
CA LEU A 81 12.52 17.00 3.09
C LEU A 81 12.88 18.35 3.71
N ARG A 82 12.84 18.49 5.05
CA ARG A 82 13.24 19.73 5.71
C ARG A 82 14.72 20.02 5.53
N ARG A 83 15.57 18.99 5.59
CA ARG A 83 17.01 19.12 5.31
C ARG A 83 17.26 19.53 3.85
N LEU A 84 16.52 18.96 2.90
CA LEU A 84 16.61 19.30 1.48
C LEU A 84 16.17 20.75 1.23
N GLN A 85 15.04 21.18 1.80
CA GLN A 85 14.58 22.58 1.72
C GLN A 85 15.59 23.57 2.30
N ALA A 86 16.29 23.19 3.37
CA ALA A 86 17.34 24.00 3.99
C ALA A 86 18.67 23.95 3.24
N GLY A 87 18.79 23.15 2.17
CA GLY A 87 20.06 22.93 1.45
C GLY A 87 21.11 22.18 2.26
N ALA A 88 20.71 21.49 3.34
CA ALA A 88 21.61 20.74 4.21
C ALA A 88 21.97 19.34 3.65
N VAL A 89 21.27 18.89 2.61
CA VAL A 89 21.56 17.70 1.81
C VAL A 89 21.30 18.01 0.34
N LEU A 90 22.04 17.36 -0.54
CA LEU A 90 21.80 17.45 -1.99
C LEU A 90 20.75 16.42 -2.41
N ALA A 91 20.00 16.73 -3.48
CA ALA A 91 18.97 15.83 -3.99
C ALA A 91 19.49 14.42 -4.33
N GLY A 92 20.75 14.30 -4.79
CA GLY A 92 21.39 13.02 -5.08
C GLY A 92 21.82 12.21 -3.85
N GLU A 93 21.77 12.81 -2.65
CA GLU A 93 22.08 12.16 -1.37
C GLU A 93 20.81 11.73 -0.63
N CYS A 94 19.65 12.19 -1.10
CA CYS A 94 18.36 11.86 -0.51
C CYS A 94 17.90 10.44 -0.85
N HIS A 95 16.90 9.98 -0.11
CA HIS A 95 16.20 8.75 -0.43
C HIS A 95 15.65 8.79 -1.87
N PRO A 96 15.74 7.69 -2.66
CA PRO A 96 15.27 7.65 -4.04
C PRO A 96 13.81 8.08 -4.23
N TRP A 97 12.99 7.87 -3.19
CA TRP A 97 11.60 8.33 -3.16
C TRP A 97 11.44 9.84 -3.39
N GLN A 98 12.41 10.68 -3.01
CA GLN A 98 12.33 12.12 -3.30
C GLN A 98 12.29 12.39 -4.80
N ALA A 99 13.10 11.68 -5.59
CA ALA A 99 13.11 11.82 -7.04
C ALA A 99 11.80 11.28 -7.63
N GLU A 100 11.35 10.12 -7.18
CA GLU A 100 10.10 9.49 -7.62
C GLU A 100 8.87 10.40 -7.37
N VAL A 101 8.75 10.95 -6.16
CA VAL A 101 7.65 11.85 -5.79
C VAL A 101 7.76 13.18 -6.52
N LEU A 102 8.96 13.69 -6.75
CA LEU A 102 9.15 14.89 -7.57
C LEU A 102 8.63 14.69 -9.00
N GLU A 103 8.94 13.55 -9.63
CA GLU A 103 8.42 13.21 -10.96
C GLU A 103 6.89 13.17 -10.99
N LEU A 104 6.27 12.53 -10.00
CA LEU A 104 4.80 12.51 -9.87
C LEU A 104 4.21 13.91 -9.67
N CYS A 105 4.87 14.77 -8.90
CA CYS A 105 4.46 16.16 -8.73
C CYS A 105 4.51 16.95 -10.05
N LEU A 106 5.58 16.78 -10.83
CA LEU A 106 5.72 17.43 -12.13
C LEU A 106 4.66 16.94 -13.13
N GLU A 107 4.39 15.64 -13.16
CA GLU A 107 3.30 15.07 -13.97
C GLU A 107 1.94 15.64 -13.55
N ALA A 108 1.68 15.75 -12.25
CA ALA A 108 0.43 16.32 -11.74
C ALA A 108 0.28 17.80 -12.11
N GLU A 109 1.35 18.58 -12.05
CA GLU A 109 1.37 19.99 -12.45
C GLU A 109 1.06 20.15 -13.94
N GLU A 110 1.70 19.34 -14.80
CA GLU A 110 1.43 19.33 -16.24
C GLU A 110 -0.02 18.94 -16.56
N ARG A 111 -0.50 17.82 -16.00
CA ARG A 111 -1.85 17.29 -16.28
C ARG A 111 -2.96 18.21 -15.81
N THR A 112 -2.69 19.04 -14.81
CA THR A 112 -3.67 19.98 -14.27
C THR A 112 -3.53 21.39 -14.86
N GLY A 113 -2.60 21.61 -15.79
CA GLY A 113 -2.32 22.93 -16.35
C GLY A 113 -1.89 23.95 -15.28
N GLY A 114 -1.18 23.49 -14.24
CA GLY A 114 -0.70 24.31 -13.13
C GLY A 114 -1.71 24.53 -11.99
N LEU A 115 -2.88 23.89 -12.00
CA LEU A 115 -3.79 23.95 -10.84
C LEU A 115 -3.22 23.22 -9.62
N PHE A 116 -2.40 22.19 -9.85
CA PHE A 116 -1.50 21.61 -8.87
C PHE A 116 -0.09 22.16 -9.07
N THR A 117 0.61 22.45 -7.98
CA THR A 117 2.06 22.71 -8.00
C THR A 117 2.67 22.23 -6.68
N ALA A 118 3.87 21.67 -6.76
CA ALA A 118 4.65 21.30 -5.57
C ALA A 118 5.54 22.45 -5.08
N TRP A 119 5.44 23.64 -5.67
CA TRP A 119 6.22 24.82 -5.27
C TRP A 119 5.34 25.80 -4.52
N ARG A 120 5.48 25.85 -3.19
CA ARG A 120 4.71 26.75 -2.34
C ARG A 120 5.56 27.88 -1.82
N ALA A 121 5.06 29.11 -1.95
CA ALA A 121 5.67 30.31 -1.39
C ALA A 121 4.64 31.06 -0.53
N ALA A 122 5.08 31.59 0.60
CA ALA A 122 4.37 32.71 1.22
C ALA A 122 4.66 34.02 0.44
N PRO A 123 3.81 35.05 0.54
CA PRO A 123 4.07 36.33 -0.12
C PRO A 123 5.44 36.90 0.26
N GLY A 124 6.31 37.11 -0.74
CA GLY A 124 7.66 37.64 -0.54
C GLY A 124 8.75 36.59 -0.27
N GLU A 125 8.41 35.29 -0.26
CA GLU A 125 9.36 34.20 -0.08
C GLU A 125 9.68 33.48 -1.40
N VAL A 126 10.84 32.81 -1.43
CA VAL A 126 11.20 31.90 -2.51
C VAL A 126 10.34 30.63 -2.38
N PRO A 127 9.72 30.14 -3.48
CA PRO A 127 8.97 28.88 -3.43
C PRO A 127 9.84 27.72 -2.94
N ALA A 128 9.28 26.94 -2.02
CA ALA A 128 9.90 25.75 -1.46
C ALA A 128 9.16 24.48 -1.91
N TYR A 129 9.90 23.37 -1.95
CA TYR A 129 9.35 22.05 -2.29
C TYR A 129 8.33 21.56 -1.26
N ASP A 130 7.07 21.42 -1.64
CA ASP A 130 6.00 20.85 -0.82
C ASP A 130 5.26 19.77 -1.63
N PRO A 131 5.64 18.49 -1.49
CA PRO A 131 4.97 17.38 -2.16
C PRO A 131 3.75 16.85 -1.40
N THR A 132 3.25 17.53 -0.35
CA THR A 132 2.19 16.98 0.52
C THR A 132 0.89 16.66 -0.20
N GLY A 133 0.62 17.28 -1.36
CA GLY A 133 -0.54 16.98 -2.20
C GLY A 133 -0.47 15.63 -2.93
N VAL A 134 0.71 15.01 -3.03
CA VAL A 134 0.92 13.71 -3.71
C VAL A 134 1.29 12.60 -2.70
N VAL A 135 2.15 12.90 -1.73
CA VAL A 135 2.81 11.91 -0.86
C VAL A 135 1.84 10.92 -0.21
N LYS A 136 0.66 11.35 0.24
CA LYS A 136 -0.29 10.46 0.93
C LYS A 136 -0.83 9.35 0.03
N GLY A 137 -1.19 9.68 -1.21
CA GLY A 137 -1.70 8.71 -2.18
C GLY A 137 -0.61 7.71 -2.55
N TRP A 138 0.55 8.23 -2.93
CA TRP A 138 1.72 7.44 -3.27
C TRP A 138 2.16 6.51 -2.12
N ALA A 139 2.17 7.00 -0.87
CA ALA A 139 2.55 6.19 0.29
C ALA A 139 1.63 4.98 0.52
N ILE A 140 0.34 5.13 0.20
CA ILE A 140 -0.62 4.02 0.26
C ILE A 140 -0.30 2.99 -0.81
N GLU A 141 0.07 3.41 -2.02
CA GLU A 141 0.49 2.49 -3.10
C GLU A 141 1.75 1.72 -2.71
N GLN A 142 2.76 2.39 -2.14
CA GLN A 142 3.97 1.71 -1.64
C GLN A 142 3.67 0.68 -0.55
N ALA A 143 2.76 1.02 0.38
CA ALA A 143 2.38 0.11 1.45
C ALA A 143 1.51 -1.06 0.95
N ALA A 144 0.67 -0.84 -0.08
CA ALA A 144 -0.20 -1.86 -0.65
C ALA A 144 0.55 -2.88 -1.51
N ALA A 145 1.76 -2.56 -1.98
CA ALA A 145 2.60 -3.43 -2.79
C ALA A 145 3.43 -4.46 -1.99
N LEU A 146 3.34 -4.44 -0.65
CA LEU A 146 4.09 -5.31 0.27
C LEU A 146 3.50 -6.72 0.40
#